data_AF-A0A7R9T558-F1
#
_entry.id   AF-A0A7R9T558-F1
#
_cell.length_a   1.000
_cell.length_b   1.000
_cell.length_c   1.000
_cell.angle_alpha   90.00
_cell.angle_beta   90.00
_cell.angle_gamma   90.00
#
_symmetry.space_group_name_H-M   'P 1'
#
loop_
_entity.id
_entity.type
_entity.pdbx_description
1 polymer ?
#
loop_
_entity_poly.entity_id
_entity_poly.type
_entity_poly.pdbx_seq_one_letter_code
_entity_poly.pdbx_strand_id
1 'polypeptide(L)'
;DDATTTTTDANDDDAGRRMRTRLKRKGARPGPPKAEPPKKLAKRIVGFFYDNLWIAFVAYALGAMFILQKIPGESDFAKPADAAYFVAISATTVGYGDMSPKTDEGKVFVMVLLVTGVAMAGVAMTKVTDWILKAQERAMNAVMERSKARMAVDMAKLRAQVGADARADQDEELKRALANKEERTFR
;
A
#
# COMPACT_ATOMS: atom_id res chain seq x y z
N ASP A 1 7.08 -25.39 -66.97
CA ASP A 1 7.56 -26.46 -66.08
C ASP A 1 9.06 -26.21 -65.93
N ASP A 2 9.62 -25.91 -64.76
CA ASP A 2 9.40 -26.55 -63.48
C ASP A 2 9.99 -25.64 -62.39
N ALA A 3 9.25 -25.41 -61.32
CA ALA A 3 9.64 -24.54 -60.22
C ALA A 3 9.28 -25.21 -58.90
N THR A 4 10.06 -26.20 -58.47
CA THR A 4 9.96 -26.75 -57.11
C THR A 4 11.20 -27.59 -56.82
N THR A 5 12.12 -27.11 -55.97
CA THR A 5 12.89 -27.88 -54.95
C THR A 5 14.11 -27.09 -54.49
N THR A 6 13.95 -26.11 -53.59
CA THR A 6 15.08 -25.54 -52.83
C THR A 6 14.72 -25.08 -51.42
N THR A 7 13.52 -25.39 -50.92
CA THR A 7 13.05 -24.91 -49.61
C THR A 7 13.18 -25.90 -48.45
N THR A 8 13.58 -27.15 -48.70
CA THR A 8 13.59 -28.19 -47.65
C THR A 8 14.89 -28.22 -46.83
N ASP A 9 16.06 -27.94 -47.42
CA ASP A 9 17.35 -28.10 -46.71
C ASP A 9 17.68 -26.96 -45.72
N ALA A 10 17.11 -25.76 -45.90
CA ALA A 10 17.43 -24.62 -45.05
C ALA A 10 16.75 -24.66 -43.67
N ASN A 11 15.66 -25.44 -43.52
CA ASN A 11 14.82 -25.42 -42.32
C ASN A 11 15.28 -26.45 -41.26
N ASP A 12 15.84 -27.59 -41.70
CA ASP A 12 16.29 -28.66 -40.80
C ASP A 12 17.59 -28.29 -40.05
N ASP A 13 18.47 -27.52 -40.69
CA ASP A 13 19.70 -27.00 -40.07
C ASP A 13 19.43 -26.00 -38.93
N ASP A 14 18.31 -25.28 -39.01
CA ASP A 14 17.96 -24.27 -38.02
C ASP A 14 17.35 -24.89 -36.76
N ALA A 15 16.61 -26.00 -36.92
CA ALA A 15 16.09 -26.79 -35.81
C ALA A 15 17.23 -27.40 -34.97
N GLY A 16 18.27 -27.94 -35.61
CA GLY A 16 19.45 -28.50 -34.94
C GLY A 16 20.23 -27.45 -34.15
N ARG A 17 20.41 -26.24 -34.71
CA ARG A 17 21.06 -25.11 -34.02
C ARG A 17 20.27 -24.63 -32.80
N ARG A 18 18.94 -24.55 -32.91
CA ARG A 18 18.04 -24.16 -31.80
C ARG A 18 18.02 -25.21 -30.68
N MET A 19 18.10 -26.49 -31.02
CA MET A 19 18.17 -27.56 -30.03
C MET A 19 19.49 -27.53 -29.26
N ARG A 20 20.62 -27.38 -29.96
CA ARG A 20 21.96 -27.31 -29.34
C ARG A 20 22.11 -26.09 -28.42
N THR A 21 21.55 -24.95 -28.80
CA THR A 21 21.55 -23.75 -27.94
C THR A 21 20.68 -23.91 -26.70
N ARG A 22 19.54 -24.62 -26.79
CA ARG A 22 18.70 -24.96 -25.62
C ARG A 22 19.36 -25.95 -24.68
N LEU A 23 20.05 -26.97 -25.20
CA LEU A 23 20.78 -27.95 -24.39
C LEU A 23 21.96 -27.32 -23.64
N LYS A 24 22.69 -26.41 -24.30
CA LYS A 24 23.78 -25.65 -23.66
C LYS A 24 23.28 -24.74 -22.52
N ARG A 25 22.04 -24.23 -22.63
CA ARG A 25 21.38 -23.48 -21.54
C ARG A 25 20.89 -24.37 -20.40
N LYS A 26 20.37 -25.57 -20.68
CA LYS A 26 19.90 -26.51 -19.63
C LYS A 26 21.04 -27.13 -18.81
N GLY A 27 22.25 -27.23 -19.38
CA GLY A 27 23.45 -27.69 -18.67
C GLY A 27 24.22 -26.59 -17.91
N ALA A 28 23.76 -25.34 -17.97
CA ALA A 28 24.39 -24.26 -17.21
C ALA A 28 24.09 -24.46 -15.72
N ARG A 29 25.15 -24.71 -14.93
CA ARG A 29 25.06 -24.79 -13.47
C ARG A 29 24.34 -23.53 -12.95
N PRO A 30 23.46 -23.65 -11.95
CA PRO A 30 22.89 -22.47 -11.31
C PRO A 30 24.05 -21.60 -10.83
N GLY A 31 24.09 -20.36 -11.30
CA GLY A 31 25.10 -19.40 -10.85
C GLY A 31 25.03 -19.21 -9.34
N PRO A 32 26.12 -18.78 -8.69
CA PRO A 32 26.10 -18.51 -7.25
C PRO A 32 24.93 -17.57 -6.93
N PRO A 33 24.26 -17.75 -5.76
CA PRO A 33 23.13 -16.91 -5.38
C PRO A 33 23.56 -15.44 -5.50
N LYS A 34 22.91 -14.70 -6.40
CA LYS A 34 23.13 -13.26 -6.53
C LYS A 34 22.81 -12.66 -5.16
N ALA A 35 23.80 -12.09 -4.49
CA ALA A 35 23.59 -11.38 -3.23
C ALA A 35 22.45 -10.37 -3.44
N GLU A 36 21.30 -10.62 -2.81
CA GLU A 36 20.19 -9.69 -2.89
C GLU A 36 20.67 -8.34 -2.31
N PRO A 37 20.41 -7.20 -2.98
CA PRO A 37 20.85 -5.92 -2.45
C PRO A 37 20.25 -5.75 -1.04
N PRO A 38 20.98 -5.18 -0.05
CA PRO A 38 20.62 -5.16 1.38
C PRO A 38 19.31 -4.42 1.72
N LYS A 39 18.58 -3.97 0.70
CA LYS A 39 17.31 -3.27 0.73
C LYS A 39 16.25 -4.01 1.55
N LYS A 40 16.22 -5.35 1.54
CA LYS A 40 15.25 -6.13 2.34
C LYS A 40 15.56 -6.09 3.84
N LEU A 41 16.84 -6.08 4.22
CA LEU A 41 17.26 -5.97 5.61
C LEU A 41 17.05 -4.54 6.13
N ALA A 42 17.47 -3.55 5.35
CA ALA A 42 17.26 -2.13 5.66
C ALA A 42 15.76 -1.84 5.85
N LYS A 43 14.88 -2.32 4.95
CA LYS A 43 13.43 -2.13 5.07
C LYS A 43 12.84 -2.76 6.34
N ARG A 44 13.36 -3.91 6.78
CA ARG A 44 12.92 -4.56 8.04
C ARG A 44 13.37 -3.79 9.28
N ILE A 45 14.63 -3.37 9.32
CA ILE A 45 15.17 -2.57 10.43
C ILE A 45 14.43 -1.25 10.52
N VAL A 46 14.33 -0.55 9.39
CA VAL A 46 13.62 0.72 9.27
C VAL A 46 12.14 0.56 9.65
N GLY A 47 11.46 -0.48 9.14
CA GLY A 47 10.08 -0.79 9.51
C GLY A 47 9.89 -1.04 11.01
N PHE A 48 10.79 -1.78 11.64
CA PHE A 48 10.79 -2.00 13.09
C PHE A 48 10.97 -0.69 13.88
N PHE A 49 11.86 0.19 13.45
CA PHE A 49 12.03 1.52 14.04
C PHE A 49 10.77 2.38 13.88
N TYR A 50 10.17 2.39 12.69
CA TYR A 50 8.92 3.10 12.46
C TYR A 50 7.79 2.54 13.34
N ASP A 51 7.60 1.22 13.40
CA ASP A 51 6.52 0.59 14.18
C ASP A 51 6.65 0.81 15.68
N ASN A 52 7.88 0.85 16.21
CA ASN A 52 8.15 1.14 17.61
C ASN A 52 8.37 2.64 17.91
N LEU A 53 8.11 3.52 16.95
CA LEU A 53 8.31 4.96 17.10
C LEU A 53 7.51 5.55 18.27
N TRP A 54 6.32 5.04 18.56
CA TRP A 54 5.51 5.51 19.69
C TRP A 54 6.16 5.18 21.05
N ILE A 55 6.81 4.02 21.16
CA ILE A 55 7.58 3.63 22.36
C ILE A 55 8.80 4.53 22.48
N ALA A 56 9.51 4.77 21.37
CA ALA A 56 10.66 5.68 21.35
C ALA A 56 10.26 7.11 21.73
N PHE A 57 9.10 7.59 21.28
CA PHE A 57 8.57 8.90 21.63
C PHE A 57 8.28 9.03 23.13
N VAL A 58 7.59 8.04 23.70
CA VAL A 58 7.29 8.00 25.14
C VAL A 58 8.58 7.86 25.97
N ALA A 59 9.49 6.97 25.57
CA ALA A 59 10.77 6.78 26.24
C ALA A 59 11.63 8.05 26.19
N TYR A 60 11.62 8.78 25.07
CA TYR A 60 12.30 10.06 24.93
C TYR A 60 11.71 11.12 25.86
N ALA A 61 10.37 11.23 25.94
CA ALA A 61 9.70 12.16 26.85
C ALA A 61 9.98 11.84 28.33
N LEU A 62 9.94 10.56 28.71
CA LEU A 62 10.28 10.09 30.06
C LEU A 62 11.76 10.30 30.38
N GLY A 63 12.65 10.05 29.41
CA GLY A 63 14.08 10.31 29.55
C GLY A 63 14.37 11.79 29.77
N ALA A 64 13.70 12.67 29.01
CA ALA A 64 13.80 14.11 29.20
C ALA A 64 13.32 14.57 30.57
N MET A 65 12.18 14.04 31.01
CA MET A 65 11.65 14.28 32.35
C MET A 65 12.63 13.83 33.44
N PHE A 66 13.22 12.64 33.31
CA PHE A 66 14.17 12.11 34.28
C PHE A 66 15.47 12.93 34.33
N ILE A 67 15.97 13.38 33.17
CA ILE A 67 17.17 14.21 33.10
C ILE A 67 16.91 15.58 33.75
N LEU A 68 15.79 16.24 33.42
CA LEU A 68 15.45 17.55 33.98
C LEU A 68 15.31 17.53 35.51
N GLN A 69 14.83 16.42 36.09
CA GLN A 69 14.77 16.26 37.55
C GLN A 69 16.14 16.07 38.22
N LYS A 70 17.11 15.54 37.48
CA LYS A 70 18.45 15.25 38.00
C LYS A 70 19.39 16.45 37.96
N ILE A 71 19.04 17.49 37.19
CA ILE A 71 19.84 18.71 37.08
C ILE A 71 19.69 19.52 38.38
N PRO A 72 20.77 19.68 39.17
CA PRO A 72 20.71 20.44 40.42
C PRO A 72 20.54 21.93 40.12
N GLY A 73 19.64 22.59 40.85
CA GLY A 73 19.37 24.03 40.72
C GLY A 73 18.09 24.38 39.95
N GLU A 74 17.40 23.38 39.38
CA GLU A 74 16.10 23.59 38.71
C GLU A 74 14.93 23.39 39.69
N SER A 75 14.48 24.48 40.34
CA SER A 75 13.32 24.45 41.23
C SER A 75 12.01 24.12 40.51
N ASP A 76 11.93 24.48 39.22
CA ASP A 76 10.69 24.44 38.45
C ASP A 76 10.35 23.02 37.98
N PHE A 77 11.34 22.11 37.98
CA PHE A 77 11.18 20.70 37.60
C PHE A 77 11.26 19.73 38.78
N ALA A 78 11.19 20.25 40.02
CA ALA A 78 11.35 19.45 41.24
C ALA A 78 10.25 18.39 41.39
N LYS A 79 9.03 18.66 40.90
CA LYS A 79 7.95 17.69 40.87
C LYS A 79 7.90 16.97 39.53
N PRO A 80 7.58 15.67 39.51
CA PRO A 80 7.42 14.93 38.27
C PRO A 80 6.31 15.45 37.37
N ALA A 81 5.24 15.99 37.95
CA ALA A 81 4.16 16.59 37.18
C ALA A 81 4.62 17.82 36.39
N ASP A 82 5.41 18.69 37.00
CA ASP A 82 5.87 19.95 36.40
C ASP A 82 6.87 19.67 35.25
N ALA A 83 7.78 18.71 35.45
CA ALA A 83 8.69 18.24 34.40
C ALA A 83 7.94 17.58 33.23
N ALA A 84 6.94 16.75 33.51
CA ALA A 84 6.12 16.12 32.46
C ALA A 84 5.32 17.16 31.67
N TYR A 85 4.76 18.16 32.37
CA TYR A 85 4.05 19.28 31.75
C TYR A 85 4.98 20.06 30.82
N PHE A 86 6.17 20.46 31.29
CA PHE A 86 7.15 21.17 30.47
C PHE A 86 7.55 20.40 29.20
N VAL A 87 7.82 19.11 29.34
CA VAL A 87 8.16 18.24 28.19
C VAL A 87 6.98 18.13 27.23
N ALA A 88 5.75 18.00 27.72
CA ALA A 88 4.55 17.90 26.90
C ALA A 88 4.29 19.19 26.09
N ILE A 89 4.31 20.36 26.73
CA ILE A 89 4.08 21.65 26.04
C ILE A 89 5.22 21.98 25.07
N SER A 90 6.44 21.54 25.36
CA SER A 90 7.60 21.71 24.47
C SER A 90 7.54 20.78 23.27
N ALA A 91 7.21 19.49 23.48
CA ALA A 91 7.07 18.51 22.41
C ALA A 91 5.91 18.83 21.46
N THR A 92 4.83 19.42 21.99
CA THR A 92 3.70 19.94 21.21
C THR A 92 3.95 21.32 20.63
N THR A 93 5.14 21.91 20.86
CA THR A 93 5.54 23.24 20.39
C THR A 93 4.62 24.38 20.85
N VAL A 94 3.81 24.16 21.89
CA VAL A 94 2.95 25.19 22.50
C VAL A 94 3.81 26.19 23.27
N GLY A 95 4.70 25.69 24.14
CA GLY A 95 5.74 26.48 24.82
C GLY A 95 5.23 27.74 25.52
N TYR A 96 4.37 27.61 26.54
CA TYR A 96 3.83 28.75 27.28
C TYR A 96 4.88 29.66 27.92
N GLY A 97 6.07 29.14 28.21
CA GLY A 97 7.18 29.91 28.79
C GLY A 97 7.02 30.21 30.28
N ASP A 98 6.07 29.57 30.95
CA ASP A 98 5.84 29.62 32.40
C ASP A 98 6.93 28.88 33.20
N MET A 99 7.51 27.84 32.59
CA MET A 99 8.65 27.10 33.14
C MET A 99 9.80 27.13 32.14
N SER A 100 11.03 27.36 32.63
CA SER A 100 12.23 27.38 31.78
C SER A 100 13.47 26.97 32.58
N PRO A 101 14.46 26.32 31.95
CA PRO A 101 15.69 25.95 32.62
C PRO A 101 16.48 27.19 33.03
N LYS A 102 16.80 27.29 34.32
CA LYS A 102 17.57 28.41 34.90
C LYS A 102 19.07 28.16 34.82
N THR A 103 19.47 26.90 34.92
CA THR A 103 20.87 26.44 34.89
C THR A 103 21.40 26.37 33.45
N ASP A 104 22.71 26.55 33.28
CA ASP A 104 23.33 26.48 31.96
C ASP A 104 23.28 25.05 31.38
N GLU A 105 23.41 24.03 32.24
CA GLU A 105 23.24 22.62 31.87
C GLU A 105 21.81 22.34 31.37
N GLY A 106 20.80 22.83 32.10
CA GLY A 106 19.39 22.70 31.71
C GLY A 106 19.09 23.38 30.38
N LYS A 107 19.63 24.57 30.13
CA LYS A 107 19.45 25.30 28.86
C LYS A 107 20.02 24.54 27.67
N VAL A 108 21.25 24.03 27.80
CA VAL A 108 21.88 23.22 26.73
C VAL A 108 21.07 21.96 26.48
N PHE A 109 20.61 21.28 27.53
CA PHE A 109 19.77 20.10 27.40
C PHE A 109 18.46 20.41 26.65
N VAL A 110 17.74 21.46 27.06
CA VAL A 110 16.48 21.87 26.44
C VAL A 110 16.68 22.33 24.99
N MET A 111 17.80 22.99 24.67
CA MET A 111 18.15 23.33 23.29
C MET A 111 18.23 22.09 22.41
N VAL A 112 18.93 21.05 22.86
CA VAL A 112 18.99 19.76 22.15
C VAL A 112 17.60 19.14 22.08
N LEU A 113 16.87 19.12 23.20
CA LEU A 113 15.52 18.57 23.31
C LEU A 113 14.57 19.14 22.26
N LEU A 114 14.61 20.46 22.04
CA LEU A 114 13.74 21.15 21.09
C LEU A 114 14.07 20.75 19.65
N VAL A 115 15.35 20.73 19.29
CA VAL A 115 15.79 20.35 17.93
C VAL A 115 15.39 18.91 17.61
N THR A 116 15.70 17.97 18.50
CA THR A 116 15.35 16.56 18.29
C THR A 116 13.85 16.28 18.47
N GLY A 117 13.20 17.04 19.35
CA GLY A 117 11.76 16.95 19.62
C GLY A 117 10.91 17.31 18.40
N VAL A 118 11.23 18.41 17.71
CA VAL A 118 10.53 18.83 16.49
C VAL A 118 10.71 17.79 15.37
N ALA A 119 11.94 17.28 15.18
CA ALA A 119 12.18 16.23 14.19
C ALA A 119 11.33 14.99 14.48
N MET A 120 11.29 14.56 15.75
CA MET A 120 10.50 13.39 16.15
C MET A 120 8.99 13.63 16.03
N ALA A 121 8.51 14.84 16.32
CA ALA A 121 7.11 15.24 16.14
C ALA A 121 6.69 15.14 14.66
N GLY A 122 7.57 15.51 13.71
CA GLY A 122 7.30 15.34 12.27
C GLY A 122 7.10 13.87 11.86
N VAL A 123 7.90 12.96 12.39
CA VAL A 123 7.74 11.52 12.12
C VAL A 123 6.47 10.98 12.78
N ALA A 124 6.15 11.44 14.00
CA ALA A 124 4.90 11.09 14.67
C ALA A 124 3.67 11.55 13.86
N MET A 125 3.71 12.75 13.29
CA MET A 125 2.65 13.27 12.43
C MET A 125 2.42 12.38 11.19
N THR A 126 3.51 11.93 10.56
CA THR A 126 3.44 11.00 9.41
C THR A 126 2.71 9.71 9.77
N LYS A 127 2.96 9.16 10.97
CA LYS A 127 2.27 7.97 11.48
C LYS A 127 0.77 8.20 11.70
N VAL A 128 0.40 9.37 12.21
CA VAL A 128 -1.01 9.76 12.36
C VAL A 128 -1.67 9.85 10.98
N THR A 129 -1.01 10.47 10.00
CA THR A 129 -1.49 10.53 8.62
C THR A 129 -1.69 9.14 8.02
N ASP A 130 -0.71 8.24 8.15
CA ASP A 130 -0.81 6.86 7.67
C ASP A 130 -1.97 6.11 8.32
N TRP A 131 -2.23 6.34 9.62
CA TRP A 131 -3.35 5.75 10.33
C TRP A 131 -4.69 6.23 9.78
N ILE A 132 -4.83 7.54 9.55
CA ILE A 132 -6.03 8.13 8.95
C ILE A 132 -6.23 7.61 7.52
N LEU A 133 -5.18 7.58 6.70
CA LEU A 133 -5.24 7.08 5.33
C LEU A 133 -5.68 5.62 5.28
N LYS A 134 -5.10 4.76 6.13
CA LYS A 134 -5.50 3.35 6.23
C LYS A 134 -6.95 3.20 6.70
N ALA A 135 -7.42 4.07 7.59
CA ALA A 135 -8.83 4.06 8.01
C ALA A 135 -9.76 4.44 6.83
N GLN A 136 -9.38 5.43 6.03
CA GLN A 136 -10.13 5.82 4.84
C GLN A 136 -10.11 4.74 3.75
N GLU A 137 -8.97 4.11 3.49
CA GLU A 137 -8.85 3.02 2.52
C GLU A 137 -9.77 1.84 2.89
N ARG A 138 -9.84 1.47 4.17
CA ARG A 138 -10.75 0.41 4.64
C ARG A 138 -12.21 0.76 4.41
N ALA A 139 -12.59 2.01 4.68
CA ALA A 139 -13.95 2.49 4.45
C ALA A 139 -14.29 2.48 2.95
N MET A 140 -13.39 2.98 2.10
CA MET A 140 -13.56 3.00 0.64
C MET A 140 -13.65 1.59 0.06
N ASN A 141 -12.79 0.68 0.49
CA ASN A 141 -12.81 -0.71 0.04
C ASN A 141 -14.12 -1.40 0.42
N ALA A 142 -14.65 -1.15 1.62
CA ALA A 142 -15.95 -1.70 2.04
C ALA A 142 -17.12 -1.18 1.18
N VAL A 143 -17.08 0.09 0.78
CA VAL A 143 -18.07 0.67 -0.16
C VAL A 143 -17.92 0.06 -1.55
N MET A 144 -16.68 -0.12 -2.01
CA MET A 144 -16.39 -0.64 -3.34
C MET A 144 -16.79 -2.12 -3.50
N GLU A 145 -16.60 -2.94 -2.47
CA GLU A 145 -17.07 -4.33 -2.51
C GLU A 145 -18.60 -4.40 -2.55
N ARG A 146 -19.29 -3.49 -1.83
CA ARG A 146 -20.77 -3.38 -1.90
C ARG A 146 -21.24 -2.88 -3.26
N SER A 147 -20.53 -1.94 -3.88
CA SER A 147 -20.89 -1.43 -5.21
C SER A 147 -20.68 -2.50 -6.28
N LYS A 148 -19.56 -3.23 -6.27
CA LYS A 148 -19.30 -4.36 -7.16
C LYS A 148 -20.38 -5.45 -7.04
N ALA A 149 -20.77 -5.80 -5.81
CA ALA A 149 -21.79 -6.80 -5.57
C ALA A 149 -23.16 -6.39 -6.14
N ARG A 150 -23.57 -5.12 -5.97
CA ARG A 150 -24.81 -4.59 -6.56
C ARG A 150 -24.77 -4.59 -8.08
N MET A 151 -23.67 -4.12 -8.66
CA MET A 151 -23.46 -4.09 -10.12
C MET A 151 -23.52 -5.49 -10.74
N ALA A 152 -22.97 -6.50 -10.06
CA ALA A 152 -23.04 -7.88 -10.53
C ALA A 152 -24.50 -8.41 -10.58
N VAL A 153 -25.31 -8.06 -9.58
CA VAL A 153 -26.73 -8.44 -9.53
C VAL A 153 -27.54 -7.73 -10.62
N ASP A 154 -27.34 -6.43 -10.79
CA ASP A 154 -28.05 -5.64 -11.82
C ASP A 154 -27.67 -6.12 -13.23
N MET A 155 -26.39 -6.44 -13.45
CA MET A 155 -25.94 -7.04 -14.71
C MET A 155 -26.53 -8.43 -14.97
N ALA A 156 -26.72 -9.24 -13.93
CA ALA A 156 -27.38 -10.54 -14.08
C ALA A 156 -28.86 -10.39 -14.47
N LYS A 157 -29.57 -9.43 -13.86
CA LYS A 157 -30.96 -9.11 -14.21
C LYS A 157 -31.09 -8.57 -15.63
N LEU A 158 -30.22 -7.64 -16.04
CA LEU A 158 -30.22 -7.08 -17.39
C LEU A 158 -29.98 -8.16 -18.45
N ARG A 159 -29.01 -9.05 -18.23
CA ARG A 159 -28.77 -10.18 -19.15
C ARG A 159 -29.96 -11.13 -19.26
N ALA A 160 -30.65 -11.37 -18.14
CA ALA A 160 -31.85 -12.18 -18.13
C ALA A 160 -33.01 -11.53 -18.90
N GLN A 161 -33.23 -10.21 -18.72
CA GLN A 161 -34.25 -9.45 -19.45
C GLN A 161 -33.97 -9.43 -20.95
N VAL A 162 -32.74 -9.07 -21.36
CA VAL A 162 -32.35 -9.05 -22.78
C VAL A 162 -32.54 -10.42 -23.44
N GLY A 163 -32.24 -11.52 -22.73
CA GLY A 163 -32.49 -12.86 -23.23
C GLY A 163 -33.97 -13.24 -23.33
N ALA A 164 -34.82 -12.70 -22.46
CA ALA A 164 -36.27 -12.92 -22.50
C ALA A 164 -36.92 -12.11 -23.64
N ASP A 165 -36.53 -10.84 -23.78
CA ASP A 165 -37.02 -9.96 -24.85
C ASP A 165 -36.66 -10.52 -26.23
N ALA A 166 -35.42 -11.01 -26.41
CA ALA A 166 -34.99 -11.64 -27.65
C ALA A 166 -35.80 -12.90 -28.02
N ARG A 167 -36.29 -13.66 -27.02
CA ARG A 167 -37.17 -14.82 -27.26
C ARG A 167 -38.58 -14.38 -27.63
N ALA A 168 -39.09 -13.33 -26.98
CA ALA A 168 -40.41 -12.77 -27.30
C ALA A 168 -40.46 -12.26 -28.75
N ASP A 169 -39.40 -11.59 -29.21
CA ASP A 169 -39.29 -11.12 -30.60
C ASP A 169 -39.31 -12.29 -31.61
N GLN A 170 -38.60 -13.39 -31.29
CA GLN A 170 -38.60 -14.59 -32.13
C GLN A 170 -39.99 -15.27 -32.19
N ASP A 171 -40.69 -15.33 -31.06
CA ASP A 171 -42.03 -15.92 -30.99
C ASP A 171 -43.06 -15.10 -31.78
N GLU A 172 -42.97 -13.76 -31.74
CA GLU A 172 -43.75 -12.85 -32.58
C GLU A 172 -43.48 -13.07 -34.08
N GLU A 173 -42.21 -13.18 -34.46
CA GLU A 173 -41.81 -13.41 -35.84
C GLU A 173 -42.31 -14.77 -36.36
N LEU A 174 -42.21 -15.82 -35.54
CA LEU A 174 -42.71 -17.15 -35.86
C LEU A 174 -44.25 -17.14 -36.05
N LYS A 175 -45.00 -16.47 -35.18
CA LYS A 175 -46.46 -16.34 -35.31
C LYS A 175 -46.86 -15.64 -36.61
N ARG A 176 -46.16 -14.55 -36.98
CA ARG A 176 -46.41 -13.84 -38.25
C ARG A 176 -46.11 -14.72 -39.46
N ALA A 177 -45.04 -15.51 -39.41
CA ALA A 177 -44.69 -16.44 -40.46
C ALA A 177 -45.73 -17.57 -40.61
N LEU A 178 -46.23 -18.11 -39.50
CA LEU A 178 -47.29 -19.12 -39.51
C LEU A 178 -48.60 -18.57 -40.07
N ALA A 179 -49.02 -17.37 -39.64
CA ALA A 179 -50.23 -16.73 -40.16
C ALA A 179 -50.18 -16.49 -41.68
N ASN A 180 -49.06 -15.99 -42.20
CA ASN A 180 -48.86 -15.80 -43.65
C ASN A 180 -48.83 -17.15 -44.40
N LYS A 181 -48.32 -18.21 -43.77
CA LYS A 181 -48.32 -19.55 -44.38
C LYS A 181 -49.74 -20.11 -44.47
N GLU A 182 -50.54 -19.98 -43.42
CA GLU A 182 -51.96 -20.41 -43.42
C GLU A 182 -52.78 -19.70 -44.50
N GLU A 183 -52.63 -18.36 -44.63
CA GLU A 183 -53.28 -17.58 -45.70
C GLU A 183 -52.90 -18.06 -47.11
N ARG A 184 -51.65 -18.50 -47.33
CA ARG A 184 -51.19 -18.99 -48.63
C ARG A 184 -51.68 -20.40 -48.95
N THR A 185 -51.89 -21.26 -47.95
CA THR A 185 -52.42 -22.61 -48.15
C THR A 185 -53.93 -22.65 -48.40
N PHE A 186 -54.67 -21.59 -48.05
CA PHE A 186 -56.12 -21.52 -48.22
C PHE A 186 -56.57 -20.85 -49.52
N ARG A 187 -55.63 -20.27 -50.29
CA ARG A 187 -55.84 -19.70 -51.63
C ARG A 187 -55.45 -20.70 -52.71
#